data_AF-A0AAW6JTQ1-F1
#
_entry.id   AF-A0AAW6JTQ1-F1
#
_cell.length_a   1.000
_cell.length_b   1.000
_cell.length_c   1.000
_cell.angle_alpha   90.00
_cell.angle_beta   90.00
_cell.angle_gamma   90.00
#
_symmetry.space_group_name_H-M   'P 1'
#
loop_
_entity.id
_entity.type
_entity.pdbx_description
1 polymer ?
#
loop_
_entity_poly.entity_id
_entity_poly.type
_entity_poly.pdbx_seq_one_letter_code
_entity_poly.pdbx_strand_id
1 'polypeptide(L)' 'MDELLKHRDDMPTIGIILCKYKKQKIVEYSLRDMNKPIGVSSYQIREGLPESLQESLPTIEQLEAELEAVNVEVEEEL' A
#
# COMPACT_ATOMS: atom_id res chain seq x y z
N MET A 1 4.07 11.81 -10.42
CA MET A 1 3.03 11.37 -9.46
C MET A 1 3.56 11.51 -8.03
N ASP A 2 4.72 10.96 -7.66
CA ASP A 2 5.36 11.28 -6.35
C ASP A 2 5.84 12.73 -6.17
N GLU A 3 6.26 13.41 -7.25
CA GLU A 3 6.75 14.79 -7.15
C GLU A 3 5.64 15.83 -6.95
N LEU A 4 4.39 15.48 -7.22
CA LEU A 4 3.28 16.45 -7.21
C LEU A 4 2.61 16.60 -5.83
N LEU A 5 2.77 15.61 -4.94
CA LEU A 5 2.07 15.52 -3.65
C LEU A 5 3.01 15.56 -2.44
N LYS A 6 4.33 15.69 -2.67
CA LYS A 6 5.33 15.60 -1.62
C LYS A 6 5.39 16.90 -0.82
N HIS A 7 4.95 16.87 0.43
CA HIS A 7 5.13 17.97 1.38
C HIS A 7 6.57 18.06 1.86
N ARG A 8 6.96 19.24 2.38
CA ARG A 8 8.33 19.52 2.83
C ARG A 8 8.79 18.61 3.97
N ASP A 9 7.86 18.09 4.75
CA ASP A 9 8.12 17.21 5.89
C ASP A 9 8.03 15.72 5.52
N ASP A 10 7.69 15.41 4.27
CA ASP A 10 7.54 14.02 3.83
C ASP A 10 8.90 13.33 3.71
N MET A 11 8.99 12.17 4.37
CA MET A 11 10.11 11.26 4.25
C MET A 11 10.24 10.72 2.81
N PRO A 12 11.41 10.17 2.43
CA PRO A 12 11.54 9.48 1.15
C PRO A 12 10.46 8.40 0.99
N THR A 13 9.68 8.48 -0.09
CA THR A 13 8.62 7.50 -0.39
C THR A 13 9.20 6.10 -0.45
N ILE A 14 8.60 5.19 0.32
CA ILE A 14 8.90 3.77 0.27
C ILE A 14 7.91 3.11 -0.68
N GLY A 15 8.38 2.70 -1.86
CA GLY A 15 7.56 1.92 -2.79
C GLY A 15 7.29 0.52 -2.24
N ILE A 16 6.02 0.19 -1.98
CA ILE A 16 5.59 -1.13 -1.52
C ILE A 16 4.91 -1.88 -2.67
N ILE A 17 5.31 -3.12 -2.90
CA ILE A 17 4.68 -4.02 -3.87
C ILE A 17 3.99 -5.14 -3.08
N LEU A 18 2.66 -5.18 -3.14
CA LEU A 18 1.85 -6.23 -2.50
C LEU A 18 1.70 -7.42 -3.45
N CYS A 19 2.22 -8.59 -3.05
CA CYS A 19 2.05 -9.83 -3.78
C CYS A 19 1.13 -10.77 -3.02
N LYS A 20 -0.05 -11.09 -3.59
CA LYS A 20 -1.01 -12.06 -3.01
C LYS A 20 -0.39 -13.44 -2.76
N TYR A 21 0.56 -13.85 -3.61
CA TYR A 21 1.25 -15.13 -3.51
C TYR A 21 2.76 -14.95 -3.47
N LYS A 22 3.40 -15.73 -2.60
CA LYS A 22 4.84 -15.70 -2.40
C LYS A 22 5.54 -16.74 -3.28
N LYS A 23 6.33 -16.30 -4.27
CA LYS A 23 7.31 -17.16 -4.98
C LYS A 23 8.74 -16.69 -4.66
N GLN A 24 9.24 -17.06 -3.48
CA GLN A 24 10.54 -16.59 -2.93
C GLN A 24 11.69 -16.65 -3.92
N LYS A 25 11.89 -17.79 -4.58
CA LYS A 25 13.01 -17.98 -5.52
C LYS A 25 12.97 -17.04 -6.71
N ILE A 26 11.77 -16.78 -7.24
CA ILE A 26 11.60 -15.89 -8.40
C ILE A 26 11.85 -14.45 -7.96
N VAL A 27 11.26 -14.03 -6.84
CA VAL A 27 11.44 -12.68 -6.31
C VAL A 27 12.92 -12.42 -5.99
N GLU A 28 13.60 -13.32 -5.28
CA GLU A 28 15.02 -13.13 -4.95
C GLU A 28 15.93 -13.09 -6.18
N TYR A 29 15.68 -13.95 -7.18
CA TYR A 29 16.49 -13.98 -8.40
C TYR A 29 16.23 -12.74 -9.27
N SER A 30 14.97 -12.33 -9.44
CA SER A 30 14.60 -11.14 -10.22
C SER A 30 15.12 -9.84 -9.62
N LEU A 31 15.30 -9.79 -8.29
CA LEU A 31 15.82 -8.62 -7.59
C LEU A 31 17.36 -8.54 -7.58
N ARG A 32 18.09 -9.64 -7.86
CA ARG A 32 19.56 -9.63 -7.92
C ARG A 32 20.10 -8.79 -9.08
N ASP A 33 19.37 -8.70 -10.18
CA ASP A 33 19.75 -7.89 -11.36
C ASP A 33 19.39 -6.40 -11.22
N MET A 34 18.73 -6.00 -10.12
CA MET A 34 18.33 -4.61 -9.87
C MET A 34 19.36 -3.88 -8.99
N ASN A 35 19.90 -2.78 -9.49
CA ASN A 35 20.90 -1.94 -8.79
C ASN A 35 20.35 -1.12 -7.59
N LYS A 36 19.12 -1.37 -7.13
CA LYS A 36 18.50 -0.66 -6.00
C LYS A 36 18.23 -1.66 -4.86
N PRO A 37 18.50 -1.31 -3.59
CA PRO A 37 18.21 -2.19 -2.46
C PRO A 37 16.69 -2.39 -2.35
N ILE A 38 16.23 -3.64 -2.49
CA ILE A 38 14.81 -4.01 -2.37
C ILE A 38 14.66 -5.00 -1.23
N GLY A 39 13.84 -4.63 -0.24
CA GLY A 39 13.50 -5.47 0.89
C GLY A 39 12.35 -6.43 0.55
N VAL A 40 12.53 -7.72 0.78
CA VAL A 40 11.47 -8.73 0.59
C VAL A 40 10.92 -9.11 1.96
N SER A 41 9.69 -8.70 2.25
CA SER A 41 8.98 -9.10 3.47
C SER A 41 7.84 -10.07 3.15
N SER A 42 7.52 -10.94 4.11
CA SER A 42 6.37 -11.84 4.03
C SER A 42 5.35 -11.37 5.04
N TYR A 43 4.11 -11.18 4.60
CA TYR A 43 3.00 -10.91 5.51
C TYR A 43 2.14 -12.16 5.65
N GLN A 44 1.67 -12.42 6.87
CA GLN A 44 0.66 -13.42 7.14
C GLN A 44 -0.65 -12.68 7.40
N ILE A 45 -1.67 -12.98 6.60
CA ILE A 45 -3.03 -12.53 6.90
C ILE A 45 -3.47 -13.33 8.12
N ARG A 46 -3.51 -12.68 9.28
CA ARG A 46 -4.13 -13.25 10.49
C ARG A 46 -5.64 -13.16 10.33
N GLU A 47 -6.37 -14.09 10.95
CA GLU A 47 -7.85 -14.15 10.85
C GLU A 47 -8.53 -12.89 11.41
N GLY A 48 -7.81 -12.05 12.16
CA GLY A 48 -8.28 -10.75 12.62
C GLY A 48 -7.17 -9.71 12.69
N LEU A 49 -7.58 -8.45 12.62
CA LEU A 49 -6.74 -7.29 12.90
C LEU A 49 -6.41 -7.24 14.41
N PRO A 50 -5.17 -6.89 14.80
CA PRO A 50 -4.82 -6.68 16.20
C PRO A 50 -5.70 -5.58 16.81
N GLU A 51 -6.12 -5.74 18.08
CA GLU A 51 -7.06 -4.83 18.77
C GLU A 51 -6.60 -3.36 18.69
N SER A 52 -5.29 -3.12 18.83
CA SER A 52 -4.69 -1.79 18.73
C SER A 52 -4.93 -1.08 17.39
N LEU A 53 -5.17 -1.84 16.32
CA LEU A 53 -5.42 -1.28 14.98
C LEU A 53 -6.91 -1.25 14.64
N GLN A 54 -7.76 -2.00 15.34
CA GLN A 54 -9.21 -1.96 15.11
C GLN A 54 -9.80 -0.59 15.44
N GLU A 55 -9.32 0.07 16.49
CA GLU A 55 -9.80 1.40 16.89
C GLU A 55 -9.32 2.51 15.95
N SER A 56 -8.23 2.27 15.20
CA SER A 56 -7.63 3.26 14.29
C SER A 56 -8.11 3.14 12.85
N LEU A 57 -8.87 2.09 12.53
CA LEU A 57 -9.36 1.84 11.17
C LEU A 57 -10.83 2.25 11.05
N PRO A 58 -11.22 2.85 9.91
CA PRO A 58 -12.63 3.15 9.64
C PRO A 58 -13.44 1.86 9.55
N THR A 59 -14.75 1.96 9.79
CA THR A 59 -15.65 0.83 9.53
C THR A 59 -15.75 0.56 8.02
N ILE A 60 -16.22 -0.63 7.65
CA ILE A 60 -16.39 -1.02 6.24
C ILE A 60 -17.30 -0.02 5.52
N GLU A 61 -18.44 0.34 6.13
CA GLU A 61 -19.40 1.28 5.56
C GLU A 61 -18.80 2.67 5.36
N GLN A 62 -18.00 3.16 6.32
CA GLN A 62 -17.29 4.42 6.20
C GLN A 62 -16.26 4.39 5.08
N LEU A 63 -15.51 3.28 4.96
CA LEU A 63 -14.52 3.11 3.91
C LEU A 63 -15.16 3.06 2.52
N GLU A 64 -16.29 2.37 2.37
CA GLU A 64 -17.03 2.31 1.10
C GLU A 64 -17.57 3.69 0.71
N ALA A 65 -18.13 4.43 1.67
CA ALA A 65 -18.63 5.79 1.41
C ALA A 65 -17.52 6.76 0.99
N GLU A 66 -16.37 6.73 1.68
CA GLU A 66 -15.22 7.57 1.33
C GLU A 66 -14.62 7.20 -0.03
N LEU A 67 -14.54 5.89 -0.34
CA LEU A 67 -14.01 5.44 -1.63
C LEU A 67 -14.94 5.80 -2.79
N GLU A 68 -16.25 5.73 -2.57
CA GLU A 68 -17.25 6.18 -3.54
C GLU A 68 -17.18 7.70 -3.72
N ALA A 69 -17.03 8.47 -2.63
CA ALA A 69 -16.82 9.92 -2.71
C ALA A 69 -15.57 10.29 -3.51
N VAL A 70 -14.43 9.63 -3.25
CA VAL A 70 -13.19 9.83 -4.02
C VAL A 70 -13.37 9.43 -5.49
N ASN A 71 -14.16 8.39 -5.79
CA ASN A 71 -14.44 8.01 -7.17
C ASN A 71 -15.30 9.05 -7.90
N VAL A 72 -16.20 9.72 -7.20
CA VAL A 72 -17.04 10.80 -7.75
C VAL A 72 -16.21 12.06 -8.04
N GLU A 73 -15.23 12.39 -7.20
CA GLU A 73 -14.32 13.53 -7.44
C GLU A 73 -13.45 13.33 -8.69
N VAL A 74 -13.06 12.09 -9.00
CA VAL A 74 -12.28 11.75 -10.20
C VAL A 74 -13.11 11.88 -11.49
N GLU A 75 -14.43 11.72 -11.41
CA GLU A 75 -15.33 11.85 -12.57
C GLU A 75 -15.74 13.30 -12.86
N GLU A 76 -15.75 14.22 -11.88
CA GLU A 76 -16.07 15.64 -12.09
C GLU A 76 -14.88 16.49 -12.61
N GLU A 77 -13.64 15.99 -12.53
CA GLU A 77 -12.45 16.65 -13.11
C GLU A 77 -12.13 16.22 -14.57
N LEU A 78 -13.00 15.43 -15.22
CA LEU A 78 -12.85 14.97 -16.62
C LEU A 78 -13.74 15.72 -17.62
#